data_AF-A0A0S8I4D7-F1
#
_entry.id   AF-A0A0S8I4D7-F1
#
_cell.length_a   1.000
_cell.length_b   1.000
_cell.length_c   1.000
_cell.angle_alpha   90.00
_cell.angle_beta   90.00
_cell.angle_gamma   90.00
#
_symmetry.space_group_name_H-M   'P 1'
#
loop_
_entity.id
_entity.type
_entity.pdbx_description
1 polymer ?
#
loop_
_entity_poly.entity_id
_entity_poly.type
_entity_poly.pdbx_seq_one_letter_code
_entity_poly.pdbx_strand_id
1 'polypeptide(L)'
;MKAKTTIKGIQELQAYNVRAIAALQPTGAAGEAIQYGTSALHRAAVVYTHVVTGSLRGAHHMVIENQGRRGRIFINPQVINPKTKTRPAVYGVEEHERGGSHAFYHMAVEERGKIILEKMNEILVRGLK
;
A
#
# COMPACT_ATOMS: atom_id res chain seq x y z
N MET A 1 30.66 -45.75 20.36
CA MET A 1 30.79 -44.85 19.20
C MET A 1 29.51 -44.02 19.09
N LYS A 2 29.58 -42.68 19.08
CA LYS A 2 28.41 -41.83 18.81
C LYS A 2 28.17 -41.81 17.30
N ALA A 3 27.00 -42.27 16.84
CA ALA A 3 26.62 -42.18 15.44
C ALA A 3 26.57 -40.70 15.02
N LYS A 4 27.29 -40.35 13.95
CA LYS A 4 27.30 -39.00 13.37
C LYS A 4 26.12 -38.88 12.41
N THR A 5 24.94 -38.57 12.95
CA THR A 5 23.75 -38.32 12.13
C THR A 5 23.92 -37.01 11.39
N THR A 6 23.85 -37.05 10.05
CA THR A 6 23.97 -35.87 9.20
C THR A 6 22.64 -35.66 8.50
N ILE A 7 22.02 -34.49 8.65
CA ILE A 7 20.77 -34.16 7.96
C ILE A 7 21.12 -33.55 6.60
N LYS A 8 20.82 -34.27 5.53
CA LYS A 8 21.00 -33.77 4.16
C LYS A 8 20.07 -32.58 3.92
N GLY A 9 20.59 -31.48 3.37
CA GLY A 9 19.77 -30.31 3.00
C GLY A 9 19.60 -29.25 4.09
N ILE A 10 20.19 -29.43 5.29
CA ILE A 10 19.95 -28.51 6.41
C ILE A 10 20.59 -27.14 6.18
N GLN A 11 21.74 -27.06 5.50
CA GLN A 11 22.39 -25.80 5.18
C GLN A 11 21.59 -25.01 4.14
N GLU A 12 21.06 -25.68 3.12
CA GLU A 12 20.22 -25.08 2.09
C GLU A 12 18.91 -24.54 2.67
N LEU A 13 18.30 -25.30 3.58
CA LEU A 13 17.11 -24.86 4.31
C LEU A 13 17.39 -23.66 5.23
N GLN A 14 18.52 -23.66 5.93
CA GLN A 14 18.93 -22.51 6.75
C GLN A 14 19.17 -21.27 5.90
N ALA A 15 19.85 -21.41 4.76
CA ALA A 15 20.09 -20.31 3.83
C ALA A 15 18.79 -19.77 3.25
N TYR A 16 17.86 -20.65 2.88
CA TYR A 16 16.52 -20.25 2.43
C TYR A 16 15.75 -19.51 3.53
N ASN A 17 15.77 -20.00 4.75
CA ASN A 17 15.11 -19.36 5.89
C ASN A 17 15.67 -17.96 6.17
N VAL A 18 17.00 -17.79 6.10
CA VAL A 18 17.63 -16.46 6.26
C VAL A 18 17.17 -15.50 5.16
N ARG A 19 17.08 -15.95 3.90
CA ARG A 19 16.53 -15.13 2.80
C ARG A 19 15.07 -14.76 3.04
N ALA A 20 14.25 -15.71 3.48
CA ALA A 20 12.85 -15.46 3.80
C ALA A 20 12.69 -14.43 4.93
N ILE A 21 13.49 -14.54 6.00
CA ILE A 21 13.48 -13.58 7.10
C ILE A 21 13.86 -12.18 6.60
N ALA A 22 14.89 -12.06 5.76
CA ALA A 22 15.31 -10.79 5.18
C ALA A 22 14.24 -10.19 4.26
N ALA A 23 13.62 -11.00 3.41
CA ALA A 23 12.56 -10.57 2.50
C ALA A 23 11.32 -10.03 3.24
N LEU A 24 11.01 -10.62 4.39
CA LEU A 24 9.88 -10.21 5.24
C LEU A 24 10.20 -9.01 6.14
N GLN A 25 11.45 -8.54 6.19
CA GLN A 25 11.76 -7.31 6.92
C GLN A 25 11.07 -6.10 6.27
N PRO A 26 10.77 -5.03 7.04
CA PRO A 26 10.19 -3.81 6.49
C PRO A 26 11.08 -3.09 5.46
N THR A 27 12.39 -3.39 5.45
CA THR A 27 13.35 -2.91 4.45
C THR A 27 13.55 -3.89 3.29
N GLY A 28 12.93 -5.07 3.37
CA GLY A 28 12.98 -6.10 2.34
C GLY A 28 11.81 -6.01 1.36
N ALA A 29 11.58 -7.11 0.63
CA ALA A 29 10.54 -7.20 -0.39
C ALA A 29 9.13 -6.97 0.15
N ALA A 30 8.84 -7.33 1.40
CA ALA A 30 7.56 -7.03 2.03
C ALA A 30 7.31 -5.52 2.17
N GLY A 31 8.33 -4.76 2.57
CA GLY A 31 8.26 -3.30 2.63
C GLY A 31 8.12 -2.66 1.26
N GLU A 32 8.87 -3.14 0.27
CA GLU A 32 8.76 -2.70 -1.13
C GLU A 32 7.34 -2.93 -1.67
N ALA A 33 6.76 -4.11 -1.42
CA ALA A 33 5.39 -4.43 -1.82
C ALA A 33 4.37 -3.47 -1.19
N ILE A 34 4.51 -3.16 0.11
CA ILE A 34 3.63 -2.20 0.79
C ILE A 34 3.77 -0.79 0.18
N GLN A 35 4.99 -0.33 -0.10
CA GLN A 35 5.23 0.96 -0.74
C GLN A 35 4.60 1.03 -2.14
N TYR A 36 4.77 -0.03 -2.93
CA TYR A 36 4.15 -0.16 -4.25
C TYR A 36 2.62 -0.09 -4.15
N GLY A 37 2.02 -0.95 -3.32
CA GLY A 37 0.57 -1.04 -3.18
C GLY A 37 -0.05 0.27 -2.71
N THR A 38 0.58 0.93 -1.73
CA THR A 38 0.15 2.22 -1.22
C THR A 38 0.19 3.29 -2.32
N SER A 39 1.28 3.35 -3.07
CA SER A 39 1.45 4.32 -4.16
C SER A 39 0.46 4.08 -5.30
N ALA A 40 0.23 2.82 -5.66
CA ALA A 40 -0.70 2.44 -6.72
C ALA A 40 -2.16 2.74 -6.33
N LEU A 41 -2.57 2.39 -5.11
CA LEU A 41 -3.91 2.70 -4.59
C LEU A 41 -4.12 4.20 -4.41
N HIS A 42 -3.10 4.95 -3.99
CA HIS A 42 -3.19 6.42 -3.90
C HIS A 42 -3.46 7.03 -5.27
N ARG A 43 -2.70 6.63 -6.30
CA ARG A 43 -2.92 7.08 -7.67
C ARG A 43 -4.31 6.73 -8.17
N ALA A 44 -4.79 5.51 -7.90
CA ALA A 44 -6.13 5.09 -8.26
C ALA A 44 -7.20 5.96 -7.58
N ALA A 45 -7.09 6.20 -6.27
CA ALA A 45 -8.01 7.06 -5.53
C ALA A 45 -8.05 8.48 -6.11
N VAL A 46 -6.90 9.08 -6.42
CA VAL A 46 -6.82 10.40 -7.05
C VAL A 46 -7.54 10.43 -8.41
N VAL A 47 -7.41 9.37 -9.22
CA VAL A 47 -8.10 9.26 -10.51
C VAL A 47 -9.61 9.16 -10.34
N TYR A 48 -10.09 8.34 -9.39
CA TYR A 48 -11.52 8.16 -9.15
C TYR A 48 -12.18 9.37 -8.49
N THR A 49 -11.44 10.16 -7.72
CA THR A 49 -11.97 11.38 -7.10
C THR A 49 -12.49 12.34 -8.17
N HIS A 50 -13.74 12.77 -8.03
CA HIS A 50 -14.41 13.67 -8.97
C HIS A 50 -13.76 15.07 -8.99
N VAL A 51 -13.65 15.68 -10.17
CA VAL A 51 -13.05 17.02 -10.34
C VAL A 51 -14.13 18.08 -10.34
N VAL A 52 -14.33 18.74 -9.20
CA VAL A 52 -15.07 20.01 -9.18
C VAL A 52 -14.11 21.19 -9.21
N THR A 53 -13.18 21.26 -8.26
CA THR A 53 -12.17 22.33 -8.17
C THR A 53 -10.73 21.82 -8.19
N GLY A 54 -10.53 20.50 -8.31
CA GLY A 54 -9.23 19.83 -8.18
C GLY A 54 -8.65 19.79 -6.76
N SER A 55 -9.20 20.57 -5.82
CA SER A 55 -8.69 20.67 -4.45
C SER A 55 -8.80 19.35 -3.67
N LEU A 56 -9.87 18.59 -3.88
CA LEU A 56 -10.03 17.27 -3.26
C LEU A 56 -9.00 16.26 -3.79
N ARG A 57 -8.78 16.24 -5.12
CA ARG A 57 -7.73 15.42 -5.73
C ARG A 57 -6.35 15.74 -5.16
N GLY A 58 -6.01 17.03 -5.09
CA GLY A 58 -4.75 17.50 -4.53
C GLY A 58 -4.60 17.26 -3.03
N ALA A 59 -5.69 16.98 -2.32
CA ALA A 59 -5.65 16.72 -0.89
C ALA A 59 -5.42 15.25 -0.52
N HIS A 60 -5.46 14.30 -1.48
CA HIS A 60 -5.08 12.92 -1.16
C HIS A 60 -3.58 12.83 -0.89
N HIS A 61 -3.25 12.41 0.32
CA HIS A 61 -1.89 12.14 0.75
C HIS A 61 -1.73 10.66 1.07
N MET A 62 -0.48 10.21 1.03
CA MET A 62 -0.09 8.88 1.47
C MET A 62 1.12 8.95 2.39
N VAL A 63 1.19 8.02 3.33
CA VAL A 63 2.33 7.83 4.23
C VAL A 63 2.61 6.34 4.38
N ILE A 64 3.88 6.04 4.66
CA ILE A 64 4.31 4.71 5.07
C ILE A 64 4.66 4.77 6.55
N GLU A 65 3.94 4.01 7.35
CA GLU A 65 3.97 4.01 8.81
C GLU A 65 4.58 2.71 9.33
N ASN A 66 4.79 2.63 10.66
CA ASN A 66 5.27 1.43 11.35
C ASN A 66 6.55 0.85 10.74
N GLN A 67 7.47 1.74 10.37
CA GLN A 67 8.76 1.42 9.75
C GLN A 67 8.64 0.69 8.40
N GLY A 68 7.55 0.86 7.64
CA GLY A 68 7.36 0.16 6.35
C GLY A 68 6.26 -0.89 6.37
N ARG A 69 5.67 -1.17 7.54
CA ARG A 69 4.69 -2.26 7.73
C ARG A 69 3.25 -1.87 7.41
N ARG A 70 2.97 -0.58 7.20
CA ARG A 70 1.62 -0.10 6.91
C ARG A 70 1.66 1.08 5.97
N GLY A 71 0.90 1.01 4.89
CA GLY A 71 0.54 2.17 4.09
C GLY A 71 -0.75 2.80 4.59
N ARG A 72 -0.83 4.13 4.60
CA ARG A 72 -2.07 4.85 4.87
C ARG A 72 -2.27 5.92 3.81
N ILE A 73 -3.47 5.94 3.25
CA ILE A 73 -3.95 6.95 2.30
C ILE A 73 -5.08 7.71 2.98
N PHE A 74 -5.08 9.03 2.89
CA PHE A 74 -6.05 9.89 3.58
C PHE A 74 -6.19 11.24 2.87
N ILE A 75 -7.24 11.98 3.20
CA ILE A 75 -7.37 13.38 2.79
C ILE A 75 -6.64 14.23 3.83
N ASN A 76 -5.66 15.02 3.40
CA ASN A 76 -4.87 15.84 4.29
C ASN A 76 -5.73 16.93 4.96
N PRO A 77 -5.87 16.93 6.30
CA PRO A 77 -6.72 17.89 7.01
C PRO A 77 -6.17 19.32 7.00
N GLN A 78 -4.89 19.50 6.66
CA GLN A 78 -4.23 20.80 6.59
C GLN A 78 -4.41 21.50 5.24
N VAL A 79 -4.93 20.80 4.21
CA VAL A 79 -5.20 21.41 2.91
C VAL A 79 -6.44 22.29 2.99
N ILE A 80 -6.35 23.48 2.40
CA ILE A 80 -7.46 24.44 2.30
C ILE A 80 -7.71 24.71 0.82
N ASN A 81 -8.96 24.60 0.37
CA ASN A 81 -9.34 24.99 -0.99
C ASN A 81 -9.20 26.53 -1.12
N PRO A 82 -8.34 27.04 -2.02
CA PRO A 82 -8.08 28.48 -2.11
C PRO A 82 -9.32 29.29 -2.55
N LYS A 83 -10.25 28.68 -3.29
CA LYS A 83 -11.46 29.31 -3.82
C LYS A 83 -12.59 29.37 -2.79
N THR A 84 -12.90 28.26 -2.14
CA THR A 84 -14.04 28.15 -1.20
C THR A 84 -13.64 28.36 0.26
N LYS A 85 -12.34 28.38 0.57
CA LYS A 85 -11.77 28.41 1.94
C LYS A 85 -12.19 27.23 2.83
N THR A 86 -12.83 26.20 2.27
CA THR A 86 -13.23 24.98 2.98
C THR A 86 -12.13 23.93 2.91
N ARG A 87 -12.07 23.06 3.93
CA ARG A 87 -11.12 21.95 4.00
C ARG A 87 -11.65 20.74 3.23
N PRO A 88 -10.90 20.17 2.27
CA PRO A 88 -11.28 18.94 1.59
C PRO A 88 -11.48 17.75 2.52
N ALA A 89 -10.80 17.70 3.66
CA ALA A 89 -11.00 16.63 4.64
C ALA A 89 -12.39 16.64 5.30
N VAL A 90 -13.15 17.74 5.19
CA VAL A 90 -14.54 17.81 5.69
C VAL A 90 -15.48 17.29 4.62
N TYR A 91 -15.61 18.03 3.50
CA TYR A 91 -16.56 17.66 2.44
C TYR A 91 -16.16 16.40 1.65
N GLY A 92 -14.88 16.01 1.69
CA GLY A 92 -14.40 14.81 0.99
C GLY A 92 -14.87 13.51 1.64
N VAL A 93 -15.14 13.52 2.95
CA VAL A 93 -15.76 12.37 3.64
C VAL A 93 -17.20 12.24 3.17
N GLU A 94 -17.95 13.35 3.21
CA GLU A 94 -19.34 13.40 2.73
C GLU A 94 -19.43 12.97 1.27
N GLU A 95 -18.56 13.48 0.39
CA GLU A 95 -18.49 13.06 -1.00
C GLU A 95 -18.24 11.55 -1.12
N HIS A 96 -17.28 11.00 -0.36
CA HIS A 96 -17.00 9.56 -0.38
C HIS A 96 -18.22 8.70 -0.01
N GLU A 97 -18.93 9.11 1.04
CA GLU A 97 -20.07 8.40 1.60
C GLU A 97 -21.30 8.41 0.68
N ARG A 98 -21.38 9.34 -0.29
CA ARG A 98 -22.44 9.35 -1.31
C ARG A 98 -22.43 8.10 -2.18
N GLY A 99 -21.34 7.34 -2.21
CA GLY A 99 -21.27 6.08 -2.94
C GLY A 99 -21.10 6.24 -4.46
N GLY A 100 -21.16 5.12 -5.16
CA GLY A 100 -21.03 5.08 -6.63
C GLY A 100 -19.75 5.76 -7.12
N SER A 101 -19.88 6.68 -8.09
CA SER A 101 -18.75 7.42 -8.67
C SER A 101 -18.02 8.35 -7.69
N HIS A 102 -18.56 8.61 -6.50
CA HIS A 102 -17.90 9.42 -5.49
C HIS A 102 -17.08 8.60 -4.48
N ALA A 103 -17.25 7.28 -4.46
CA ALA A 103 -16.62 6.39 -3.47
C ALA A 103 -15.13 6.10 -3.81
N PHE A 104 -14.29 7.12 -3.97
CA PHE A 104 -12.94 7.00 -4.54
C PHE A 104 -12.02 5.96 -3.87
N TYR A 105 -12.05 5.81 -2.54
CA TYR A 105 -11.25 4.77 -1.87
C TYR A 105 -11.82 3.36 -2.09
N HIS A 106 -13.15 3.24 -2.12
CA HIS A 106 -13.83 1.98 -2.39
C HIS A 106 -13.54 1.53 -3.81
N MET A 107 -13.77 2.42 -4.78
CA MET A 107 -13.47 2.20 -6.20
C MET A 107 -12.00 1.86 -6.42
N ALA A 108 -11.07 2.51 -5.73
CA ALA A 108 -9.64 2.17 -5.83
C ALA A 108 -9.36 0.72 -5.42
N VAL A 109 -10.00 0.22 -4.37
CA VAL A 109 -9.84 -1.16 -3.90
C VAL A 109 -10.59 -2.13 -4.80
N GLU A 110 -11.83 -1.83 -5.16
CA GLU A 110 -12.68 -2.70 -5.96
C GLU A 110 -12.11 -2.92 -7.37
N GLU A 111 -11.73 -1.83 -8.04
CA GLU A 111 -11.34 -1.88 -9.45
C GLU A 111 -9.86 -2.22 -9.66
N ARG A 112 -8.99 -1.87 -8.70
CA ARG A 112 -7.53 -2.02 -8.84
C ARG A 112 -6.90 -2.92 -7.79
N GLY A 113 -7.62 -3.27 -6.71
CA GLY A 113 -7.05 -4.01 -5.59
C GLY A 113 -6.45 -5.35 -6.02
N LYS A 114 -7.17 -6.12 -6.86
CA LYS A 114 -6.69 -7.43 -7.32
C LYS A 114 -5.36 -7.32 -8.08
N ILE A 115 -5.29 -6.48 -9.10
CA ILE A 115 -4.08 -6.36 -9.93
C ILE A 115 -2.90 -5.77 -9.14
N ILE A 116 -3.17 -4.86 -8.21
CA ILE A 116 -2.15 -4.31 -7.31
C ILE A 116 -1.63 -5.40 -6.38
N LEU A 117 -2.52 -6.23 -5.81
CA LEU A 117 -2.14 -7.34 -4.94
C LEU A 117 -1.32 -8.39 -5.67
N GLU A 118 -1.66 -8.72 -6.91
CA GLU A 118 -0.86 -9.61 -7.76
C GLU A 118 0.57 -9.07 -7.94
N LYS A 119 0.72 -7.78 -8.19
CA LYS A 119 2.05 -7.13 -8.28
C LYS A 119 2.80 -7.09 -6.96
N MET A 120 2.11 -6.84 -5.84
CA MET A 120 2.71 -6.94 -4.52
C MET A 120 3.23 -8.36 -4.24
N ASN A 121 2.47 -9.38 -4.65
CA ASN A 121 2.88 -10.77 -4.52
C ASN A 121 4.10 -11.10 -5.41
N GLU A 122 4.14 -10.61 -6.65
CA GLU A 122 5.33 -10.75 -7.51
C GLU A 122 6.59 -10.16 -6.85
N ILE A 123 6.49 -8.97 -6.25
CA ILE A 123 7.60 -8.32 -5.52
C ILE A 123 8.04 -9.21 -4.35
N LEU A 124 7.09 -9.70 -3.55
CA LEU A 124 7.38 -10.54 -2.39
C LEU A 124 8.07 -11.85 -2.81
N VAL A 125 7.51 -12.56 -3.79
CA VAL A 125 8.06 -13.83 -4.30
C VAL A 125 9.44 -13.63 -4.91
N ARG A 126 9.70 -12.50 -5.59
CA ARG A 126 11.03 -12.17 -6.10
C ARG A 126 12.06 -12.07 -4.98
N GLY A 127 11.69 -11.51 -3.82
CA GLY A 127 12.59 -11.41 -2.66
C GLY A 127 12.87 -12.75 -1.96
N LEU A 128 12.06 -13.78 -2.20
CA LEU A 128 12.24 -15.12 -1.62
C LEU A 128 13.15 -16.03 -2.46
N LYS A 129 13.45 -15.64 -3.70
CA LYS A 129 14.35 -16.37 -4.59
C LYS A 129 15.81 -15.98 -4.30
#